data_AF-A0A1T5EFL5-F1
#
_entry.id   AF-A0A1T5EFL5-F1
#
_cell.length_a   1.000
_cell.length_b   1.000
_cell.length_c   1.000
_cell.angle_alpha   90.00
_cell.angle_beta   90.00
_cell.angle_gamma   90.00
#
_symmetry.space_group_name_H-M   'P 1'
#
loop_
_entity.id
_entity.type
_entity.pdbx_description
1 polymer ?
#
loop_
_entity_poly.entity_id
_entity_poly.type
_entity_poly.pdbx_seq_one_letter_code
_entity_poly.pdbx_strand_id
1 'polypeptide(L)'
;MARSKITAIKDWMKGMGFKLIKSHVINGRSTKINYYSLGSFGIYEEISKGIKGGKKIAGDKLRFISWTPWGVDFEVNSVNDLSKAYQDSISYNPDVVFG
;
A
#
# COMPACT_ATOMS: atom_id res chain seq x y z
N MET A 1 -13.29 13.92 -1.50
CA MET A 1 -12.70 13.51 -0.21
C MET A 1 -11.82 12.24 -0.25
N ALA A 2 -11.53 11.64 -1.43
CA ALA A 2 -10.63 10.47 -1.51
C ALA A 2 -9.12 10.82 -1.46
N ARG A 3 -8.73 12.01 -1.96
CA ARG A 3 -7.32 12.47 -1.94
C ARG A 3 -6.72 12.58 -0.52
N SER A 4 -7.51 12.99 0.46
CA SER A 4 -7.03 13.20 1.84
C SER A 4 -6.56 11.90 2.51
N LYS A 5 -7.25 10.78 2.24
CA LYS A 5 -6.93 9.48 2.83
C LYS A 5 -5.61 8.91 2.29
N ILE A 6 -5.41 9.04 0.99
CA ILE A 6 -4.18 8.57 0.31
C ILE A 6 -2.96 9.36 0.79
N THR A 7 -3.09 10.68 0.90
CA THR A 7 -2.03 11.52 1.44
C THR A 7 -1.70 11.13 2.88
N ALA A 8 -2.72 10.90 3.73
CA ALA A 8 -2.50 10.46 5.10
C ALA A 8 -1.78 9.10 5.20
N ILE A 9 -2.11 8.14 4.34
CA ILE A 9 -1.41 6.85 4.26
C ILE A 9 0.04 7.04 3.84
N LYS A 10 0.30 7.87 2.82
CA LYS A 10 1.67 8.16 2.37
C LYS A 10 2.50 8.88 3.43
N ASP A 11 1.93 9.86 4.11
CA ASP A 11 2.62 10.60 5.17
C ASP A 11 2.92 9.68 6.35
N TRP A 12 1.99 8.80 6.72
CA TRP A 12 2.24 7.78 7.73
C TRP A 12 3.35 6.82 7.31
N MET A 13 3.30 6.29 6.08
CA MET A 13 4.34 5.41 5.55
C MET A 13 5.72 6.10 5.55
N LYS A 14 5.76 7.38 5.19
CA LYS A 14 6.99 8.18 5.22
C LYS A 14 7.49 8.41 6.65
N GLY A 15 6.60 8.70 7.59
CA GLY A 15 6.93 8.87 9.01
C GLY A 15 7.44 7.57 9.66
N MET A 16 6.90 6.43 9.25
CA MET A 16 7.33 5.11 9.70
C MET A 16 8.64 4.63 9.04
N GLY A 17 9.05 5.25 7.92
CA GLY A 17 10.28 4.90 7.21
C GLY A 17 10.15 3.80 6.16
N PHE A 18 8.94 3.57 5.62
CA PHE A 18 8.74 2.63 4.52
C PHE A 18 9.62 2.98 3.32
N LYS A 19 10.29 1.97 2.77
CA LYS A 19 11.12 2.11 1.58
C LYS A 19 10.43 1.51 0.38
N LEU A 20 10.44 2.23 -0.74
CA LEU A 20 10.00 1.69 -2.01
C LEU A 20 11.04 0.64 -2.46
N ILE A 21 10.63 -0.63 -2.48
CA ILE A 21 11.50 -1.75 -2.87
C ILE A 21 11.38 -2.03 -4.36
N LYS A 22 10.17 -1.93 -4.89
CA LYS A 22 9.90 -2.24 -6.30
C LYS A 22 8.81 -1.34 -6.84
N SER A 23 8.89 -1.01 -8.11
CA SER A 23 7.77 -0.43 -8.83
C SER A 23 7.60 -1.18 -10.12
N HIS A 24 6.35 -1.46 -10.46
CA HIS A 24 5.99 -2.21 -11.64
C HIS A 24 4.88 -1.48 -12.39
N VAL A 25 4.88 -1.57 -13.71
CA VAL A 25 3.85 -0.95 -14.54
C VAL A 25 3.25 -2.04 -15.40
N ILE A 26 2.01 -2.42 -15.12
CA ILE A 26 1.25 -3.40 -15.89
C ILE A 26 0.31 -2.71 -16.89
N ASN A 27 -0.16 -3.51 -17.85
CA ASN A 27 -1.23 -3.13 -18.77
C ASN A 27 -0.88 -1.92 -19.68
N GLY A 28 0.30 -1.97 -20.32
CA GLY A 28 0.70 -1.01 -21.33
C GLY A 28 0.87 0.44 -20.86
N ARG A 29 1.23 0.65 -19.57
CA ARG A 29 1.31 1.96 -18.85
C ARG A 29 0.02 2.46 -18.21
N SER A 30 -1.00 1.61 -18.13
CA SER A 30 -2.29 1.97 -17.53
C SER A 30 -2.31 1.80 -16.02
N THR A 31 -1.59 0.82 -15.45
CA THR A 31 -1.60 0.59 -14.00
C THR A 31 -0.17 0.51 -13.47
N LYS A 32 0.14 1.30 -12.44
CA LYS A 32 1.44 1.28 -11.75
C LYS A 32 1.24 0.71 -10.36
N ILE A 33 2.04 -0.28 -9.99
CA ILE A 33 2.05 -0.91 -8.67
C ILE A 33 3.38 -0.57 -8.01
N ASN A 34 3.34 0.13 -6.88
CA ASN A 34 4.51 0.41 -6.05
C ASN A 34 4.50 -0.52 -4.83
N TYR A 35 5.65 -1.11 -4.55
CA TYR A 35 5.87 -2.06 -3.47
C TYR A 35 6.73 -1.38 -2.42
N TYR A 36 6.15 -1.13 -1.26
CA TYR A 36 6.82 -0.54 -0.11
C TYR A 36 7.06 -1.62 0.95
N SER A 37 8.20 -1.58 1.61
CA SER A 37 8.52 -2.47 2.72
C SER A 37 9.08 -1.68 3.90
N LEU A 38 8.76 -2.16 5.10
CA LEU A 38 9.31 -1.75 6.37
C LEU A 38 9.66 -3.02 7.15
N GLY A 39 10.90 -3.50 7.00
CA GLY A 39 11.35 -4.77 7.58
C GLY A 39 10.57 -5.96 7.00
N SER A 40 9.88 -6.69 7.87
CA SER A 40 9.05 -7.85 7.51
C SER A 40 7.63 -7.49 7.06
N PHE A 41 7.26 -6.20 7.09
CA PHE A 41 5.94 -5.73 6.69
C PHE A 41 5.99 -5.04 5.33
N GLY A 42 5.00 -5.27 4.47
CA GLY A 42 4.97 -4.67 3.13
C GLY A 42 3.58 -4.24 2.71
N ILE A 43 3.57 -3.21 1.86
CA ILE A 43 2.37 -2.53 1.37
C ILE A 43 2.50 -2.32 -0.12
N TYR A 44 1.41 -2.54 -0.84
CA TYR A 44 1.28 -2.28 -2.26
C TYR A 44 0.39 -1.08 -2.51
N GLU A 45 0.88 -0.14 -3.30
CA GLU A 45 0.10 0.96 -3.84
C GLU A 45 -0.21 0.64 -5.29
N GLU A 46 -1.48 0.41 -5.61
CA GLU A 46 -1.97 0.31 -6.96
C GLU A 46 -2.49 1.67 -7.44
N ILE A 47 -1.92 2.14 -8.55
CA ILE A 47 -2.26 3.36 -9.25
C ILE A 47 -2.81 2.96 -10.61
N SER A 48 -4.11 2.75 -10.69
CA SER A 48 -4.79 2.49 -11.95
C SER A 48 -5.19 3.82 -12.61
N LYS A 49 -4.52 4.19 -13.71
CA LYS A 49 -5.00 5.25 -14.59
C LYS A 49 -6.31 4.78 -15.20
N GLY A 50 -7.38 5.52 -14.97
CA GLY A 50 -8.72 5.18 -15.45
C GLY A 50 -8.78 5.13 -16.98
N ILE A 51 -8.37 4.01 -17.58
CA ILE A 51 -8.57 3.70 -18.99
C ILE A 51 -9.52 2.51 -19.00
N LYS A 52 -10.81 2.80 -19.11
CA LYS A 52 -11.85 1.78 -19.31
C LYS A 52 -12.37 1.97 -20.74
N GLY A 53 -12.11 1.01 -21.63
CA GLY A 53 -12.64 1.02 -22.99
C GLY A 53 -12.23 2.23 -23.85
N GLY A 54 -10.97 2.65 -23.81
CA GLY A 54 -10.46 3.74 -24.67
C GLY A 54 -10.84 5.16 -24.26
N LYS A 55 -11.62 5.36 -23.19
CA LYS A 55 -11.90 6.69 -22.62
C LYS A 55 -11.11 6.93 -21.34
N LYS A 56 -10.42 8.07 -21.26
CA LYS A 56 -9.82 8.60 -20.02
C LYS A 56 -10.97 8.95 -19.05
N ILE A 57 -11.17 8.13 -18.03
CA ILE A 57 -12.06 8.46 -16.92
C ILE A 57 -11.29 9.39 -15.98
N ALA A 58 -11.88 10.53 -15.66
CA ALA A 58 -11.31 11.51 -14.75
C ALA A 58 -11.24 10.94 -13.32
N GLY A 59 -10.08 10.42 -12.95
CA GLY A 59 -9.78 9.96 -11.60
C GLY A 59 -8.81 8.79 -11.62
N ASP A 60 -7.55 9.04 -11.25
CA ASP A 60 -6.63 7.96 -10.92
C ASP A 60 -7.23 7.16 -9.75
N LYS A 61 -7.52 5.88 -9.98
CA LYS A 61 -8.02 4.99 -8.92
C LYS A 61 -6.80 4.50 -8.16
N LEU A 62 -6.54 5.16 -7.05
CA LEU A 62 -5.44 4.88 -6.13
C LEU A 62 -5.96 4.00 -5.00
N ARG A 63 -5.36 2.83 -4.81
CA ARG A 63 -5.70 1.88 -3.74
C ARG A 63 -4.43 1.40 -3.06
N PHE A 64 -4.50 1.21 -1.75
CA PHE A 64 -3.44 0.59 -0.98
C PHE A 64 -3.91 -0.79 -0.55
N ILE A 65 -3.07 -1.79 -0.75
CA ILE A 65 -3.30 -3.17 -0.38
C ILE A 65 -2.17 -3.55 0.56
N SER A 66 -2.52 -4.10 1.71
CA SER A 66 -1.55 -4.65 2.64
C SER A 66 -1.89 -6.11 2.88
N TRP A 67 -0.90 -6.89 3.28
CA TRP A 67 -1.12 -8.22 3.81
C TRP A 67 -1.16 -8.20 5.32
N THR A 68 -1.92 -9.14 5.86
CA THR A 68 -1.80 -9.56 7.25
C THR A 68 -0.70 -10.62 7.37
N PRO A 69 -0.19 -10.87 8.59
CA PRO A 69 0.78 -11.94 8.86
C PRO A 69 0.28 -13.34 8.46
N TRP A 70 -1.04 -13.49 8.33
CA TRP A 70 -1.74 -14.71 7.94
C TRP A 70 -1.80 -14.92 6.42
N GLY A 71 -1.21 -14.02 5.62
CA GLY A 71 -1.24 -14.09 4.16
C GLY A 71 -2.55 -13.62 3.53
N VAL A 72 -3.45 -13.00 4.30
CA VAL A 72 -4.69 -12.40 3.78
C VAL A 72 -4.39 -10.99 3.32
N ASP A 73 -4.61 -10.71 2.03
CA ASP A 73 -4.58 -9.35 1.48
C ASP A 73 -5.88 -8.60 1.80
N PHE A 74 -5.74 -7.32 2.16
CA PHE A 74 -6.88 -6.45 2.41
C PHE A 74 -6.61 -5.04 1.88
N GLU A 75 -7.70 -4.36 1.50
CA GLU A 75 -7.63 -2.97 1.05
C GLU A 75 -7.54 -2.02 2.24
N VAL A 76 -6.44 -1.28 2.30
CA VAL A 76 -6.17 -0.27 3.30
C VAL A 76 -6.99 0.97 2.97
N ASN A 77 -8.09 1.12 3.70
CA ASN A 77 -8.99 2.27 3.54
C ASN A 77 -8.63 3.44 4.48
N SER A 78 -7.82 3.18 5.51
CA SER A 78 -7.41 4.17 6.49
C SER A 78 -6.02 3.86 7.08
N VAL A 79 -5.37 4.90 7.62
CA VAL A 79 -4.11 4.76 8.39
C VAL A 79 -4.32 3.83 9.59
N ASN A 80 -5.52 3.82 10.19
CA ASN A 80 -5.84 2.98 11.33
C ASN A 80 -5.81 1.49 10.97
N ASP A 81 -6.35 1.11 9.81
CA ASP A 81 -6.28 -0.29 9.33
C ASP A 81 -4.82 -0.71 9.11
N LEU A 82 -4.03 0.17 8.52
CA LEU A 82 -2.61 -0.06 8.28
C LEU A 82 -1.81 -0.18 9.58
N SER A 83 -2.07 0.70 10.54
CA SER A 83 -1.42 0.71 11.84
C SER A 83 -1.75 -0.55 12.64
N LYS A 84 -3.01 -1.02 12.59
CA LYS A 84 -3.41 -2.27 13.24
C LYS A 84 -2.71 -3.47 12.61
N ALA A 85 -2.70 -3.58 11.29
CA ALA A 85 -2.01 -4.67 10.61
C ALA A 85 -0.49 -4.66 10.88
N TYR A 86 0.12 -3.48 10.99
CA TYR A 86 1.51 -3.35 11.37
C TYR A 86 1.77 -3.80 12.83
N GLN A 87 0.92 -3.37 13.77
CA GLN A 87 1.00 -3.82 15.17
C GLN A 87 0.82 -5.34 15.27
N ASP A 88 -0.18 -5.90 14.60
CA ASP A 88 -0.39 -7.35 14.55
C ASP A 88 0.82 -8.08 13.96
N SER A 89 1.46 -7.50 12.93
CA SER A 89 2.67 -8.07 12.34
C SER A 89 3.88 -8.07 13.26
N ILE A 90 4.05 -7.04 14.10
CA ILE A 90 5.11 -7.02 15.11
C ILE A 90 4.78 -8.00 16.23
N SER A 91 3.53 -8.03 16.70
CA SER A 91 3.10 -8.93 17.77
C SER A 91 3.18 -10.40 17.38
N TYR A 92 2.94 -10.72 16.10
CA TYR A 92 3.00 -12.09 15.59
C TYR A 92 4.43 -12.55 15.27
N ASN A 93 5.34 -11.63 14.94
CA ASN A 93 6.76 -11.93 14.71
C ASN A 93 7.66 -11.16 15.70
N PRO A 94 7.74 -11.60 16.97
CA PRO A 94 8.64 -10.98 17.96
C PRO A 94 10.14 -11.11 17.60
N ASP A 95 10.51 -12.05 16.72
CA ASP A 95 11.90 -12.25 16.26
C ASP A 95 12.45 -11.13 15.36
N VAL A 96 11.64 -10.15 14.94
CA VAL A 96 12.12 -9.04 14.08
C VAL A 96 12.79 -7.92 14.89
N VAL A 97 12.76 -7.98 16.23
CA VAL A 97 13.39 -6.99 17.12
C VAL A 97 14.77 -7.43 17.62
N PHE A 98 15.18 -8.69 17.39
CA PHE A 98 16.50 -9.20 17.79
C PHE A 98 17.19 -9.91 16.62
N GLY A 99 17.82 -9.12 15.74
CA GLY A 99 18.79 -9.57 14.75
C GLY A 99 19.90 -8.55 14.60
#